data_AF-A0A959HCH6-F1
#
_entry.id   AF-A0A959HCH6-F1
#
_cell.length_a   1.000
_cell.length_b   1.000
_cell.length_c   1.000
_cell.angle_alpha   90.00
_cell.angle_beta   90.00
_cell.angle_gamma   90.00
#
_symmetry.space_group_name_H-M   'P 1'
#
loop_
_entity.id
_entity.type
_entity.pdbx_description
1 polymer ?
#
loop_
_entity_poly.entity_id
_entity_poly.type
_entity_poly.pdbx_seq_one_letter_code
_entity_poly.pdbx_strand_id
1 'polypeptide(L)'
;MARKKHRGRFQAQGDGLEESESWNQDEPLTKKGGLSLLNKLKSKLSSKDRKMREQQFEDAERFIKGVKGGIRSPERKTFQDRKTKDVRVDIEVWSGFAFVAITFLILVLLWKML
;
A
#
# COMPACT_ATOMS: atom_id res chain seq x y z
N MET A 1 10.76 8.59 -14.26
CA MET A 1 11.03 9.34 -13.01
C MET A 1 12.32 8.84 -12.38
N ALA A 2 13.10 9.71 -11.74
CA ALA A 2 14.28 9.30 -10.99
C ALA A 2 13.92 8.34 -9.83
N ARG A 3 14.81 7.40 -9.52
CA ARG A 3 14.62 6.37 -8.50
C ARG A 3 14.80 6.99 -7.10
N LYS A 4 13.71 7.14 -6.33
CA LYS A 4 13.73 7.73 -4.98
C LYS A 4 13.84 6.68 -3.87
N LYS A 5 14.16 7.08 -2.65
CA LYS A 5 14.52 6.16 -1.55
C LYS A 5 13.39 5.19 -1.13
N HIS A 6 12.15 5.66 -1.07
CA HIS A 6 10.99 4.90 -0.59
C HIS A 6 10.05 4.55 -1.74
N ARG A 7 9.87 3.24 -2.00
CA ARG A 7 9.17 2.77 -3.20
C ARG A 7 8.37 1.50 -2.94
N GLY A 8 7.30 1.33 -3.71
CA GLY A 8 6.46 0.14 -3.71
C GLY A 8 5.18 0.35 -4.48
N ARG A 9 4.24 -0.60 -4.36
CA ARG A 9 2.92 -0.53 -5.00
C ARG A 9 1.83 -1.23 -4.21
N PHE A 10 0.61 -0.82 -4.52
CA PHE A 10 -0.62 -1.59 -4.32
C PHE A 10 -1.04 -2.18 -5.65
N GLN A 11 -1.53 -3.41 -5.65
CA GLN A 11 -1.97 -4.07 -6.87
C GLN A 11 -3.26 -4.85 -6.64
N ALA A 12 -4.18 -4.82 -7.61
CA ALA A 12 -5.35 -5.69 -7.67
C ALA A 12 -5.19 -6.62 -8.89
N GLN A 13 -5.33 -7.93 -8.69
CA GLN A 13 -5.15 -8.95 -9.74
C GLN A 13 -6.25 -10.02 -9.70
N GLY A 14 -6.42 -10.77 -10.79
CA GLY A 14 -7.34 -11.92 -10.93
C GLY A 14 -8.53 -11.65 -11.85
N ASP A 15 -9.22 -12.69 -12.35
CA ASP A 15 -10.36 -12.57 -13.29
C ASP A 15 -10.07 -11.67 -14.52
N GLY A 16 -8.85 -11.74 -15.06
CA GLY A 16 -8.42 -10.91 -16.20
C GLY A 16 -8.10 -9.44 -15.87
N LEU A 17 -8.23 -9.02 -14.61
CA LEU A 17 -7.86 -7.69 -14.14
C LEU A 17 -6.40 -7.65 -13.66
N GLU A 18 -5.67 -6.59 -14.04
CA GLU A 18 -4.44 -6.16 -13.38
C GLU A 18 -4.40 -4.63 -13.28
N GLU A 19 -4.54 -4.09 -12.07
CA GLU A 19 -4.50 -2.66 -11.81
C GLU A 19 -3.56 -2.33 -10.66
N SER A 20 -2.92 -1.16 -10.68
CA SER A 20 -1.98 -0.77 -9.63
C SER A 20 -1.93 0.72 -9.33
N GLU A 21 -1.45 1.03 -8.12
CA GLU A 21 -1.04 2.37 -7.68
C GLU A 21 0.33 2.26 -7.02
N SER A 22 1.32 2.97 -7.55
CA SER A 22 2.70 2.94 -7.05
C SER A 22 3.07 4.22 -6.31
N TRP A 23 4.08 4.13 -5.45
CA TRP A 23 4.74 5.29 -4.88
C TRP A 23 6.25 5.25 -5.13
N ASN A 24 6.83 6.42 -5.31
CA ASN A 24 8.26 6.65 -5.49
C ASN A 24 8.58 8.04 -4.93
N GLN A 25 9.11 8.09 -3.70
CA GLN A 25 9.30 9.34 -2.93
C GLN A 25 10.53 9.29 -2.02
N ASP A 26 11.00 10.46 -1.60
CA ASP A 26 12.23 10.59 -0.79
C ASP A 26 11.98 10.36 0.70
N GLU A 27 10.75 10.61 1.15
CA GLU A 27 10.32 10.37 2.52
C GLU A 27 9.45 9.11 2.62
N PRO A 28 9.42 8.43 3.79
CA PRO A 28 8.58 7.25 3.99
C PRO A 28 7.10 7.48 3.69
N LEU A 29 6.45 6.49 3.09
CA LEU A 29 4.99 6.53 2.91
C LEU A 29 4.31 6.55 4.28
N THR A 30 3.43 7.52 4.53
CA THR A 30 2.65 7.55 5.77
C THR A 30 1.48 6.57 5.71
N LYS A 31 0.91 6.19 6.86
CA LYS A 31 -0.34 5.41 6.90
C LYS A 31 -1.47 6.06 6.10
N LYS A 32 -1.67 7.38 6.30
CA LYS A 32 -2.69 8.15 5.58
C LYS A 32 -2.44 8.12 4.07
N GLY A 33 -1.19 8.29 3.64
CA GLY A 33 -0.81 8.18 2.24
C GLY A 33 -1.07 6.78 1.67
N GLY A 34 -0.73 5.73 2.41
CA GLY A 34 -1.00 4.34 2.03
C GLY A 34 -2.49 4.06 1.84
N LEU A 35 -3.33 4.47 2.79
CA LEU A 35 -4.78 4.34 2.69
C LEU A 35 -5.35 5.13 1.50
N SER A 36 -4.82 6.32 1.24
CA SER A 36 -5.22 7.12 0.08
C SER A 36 -4.88 6.44 -1.25
N LEU A 37 -3.70 5.82 -1.37
CA LEU A 37 -3.31 5.08 -2.57
C LEU A 37 -4.13 3.79 -2.74
N LEU A 38 -4.42 3.08 -1.64
CA LEU A 38 -5.30 1.91 -1.66
C LEU A 38 -6.72 2.27 -2.13
N ASN A 39 -7.28 3.37 -1.63
CA ASN A 39 -8.58 3.88 -2.07
C ASN A 39 -8.56 4.34 -3.54
N LYS A 40 -7.47 4.97 -3.98
CA LYS A 40 -7.29 5.34 -5.38
C LYS A 40 -7.25 4.10 -6.28
N LEU A 41 -6.54 3.05 -5.89
CA LEU A 41 -6.57 1.76 -6.58
C LEU A 41 -8.02 1.23 -6.63
N LYS A 42 -8.70 1.12 -5.48
CA LYS A 42 -10.10 0.67 -5.40
C LYS A 42 -11.02 1.48 -6.33
N SER A 43 -10.79 2.79 -6.48
CA SER A 43 -11.61 3.67 -7.34
C SER A 43 -11.43 3.44 -8.85
N LYS A 44 -10.32 2.84 -9.28
CA LYS A 44 -10.10 2.48 -10.70
C LYS A 44 -10.92 1.28 -11.14
N LEU A 45 -11.31 0.42 -10.19
CA LEU A 45 -11.97 -0.84 -10.50
C LEU A 45 -13.45 -0.61 -10.84
N SER A 46 -13.97 -1.43 -11.74
CA SER A 46 -15.41 -1.49 -12.02
C SER A 46 -16.19 -1.88 -10.76
N SER A 47 -17.49 -1.61 -10.70
CA SER A 47 -18.32 -2.04 -9.57
C SER A 47 -18.28 -3.56 -9.34
N LYS A 48 -18.21 -4.35 -10.42
CA LYS A 48 -18.05 -5.81 -10.35
C LYS A 48 -16.71 -6.18 -9.71
N ASP A 49 -15.61 -5.63 -10.23
CA ASP A 49 -14.25 -5.95 -9.76
C ASP A 49 -13.99 -5.50 -8.32
N ARG A 50 -14.57 -4.36 -7.93
CA ARG A 50 -14.54 -3.87 -6.54
C ARG A 50 -15.22 -4.84 -5.60
N LYS A 51 -16.41 -5.33 -5.97
CA LYS A 51 -17.19 -6.28 -5.14
C LYS A 51 -16.46 -7.60 -5.00
N MET A 52 -15.83 -8.10 -6.07
CA MET A 52 -15.04 -9.34 -6.02
C MET A 52 -13.83 -9.24 -5.09
N ARG A 53 -13.33 -8.03 -4.81
CA ARG A 53 -12.14 -7.77 -3.98
C ARG A 53 -12.45 -7.08 -2.66
N GLU A 54 -13.72 -6.98 -2.29
CA GLU A 54 -14.14 -6.14 -1.16
C GLU A 54 -13.44 -6.55 0.14
N GLN A 55 -13.45 -7.84 0.46
CA GLN A 55 -12.80 -8.35 1.67
C GLN A 55 -11.27 -8.16 1.62
N GLN A 56 -10.63 -8.32 0.46
CA GLN A 56 -9.18 -8.16 0.31
C GLN A 56 -8.76 -6.70 0.48
N PHE A 57 -9.57 -5.74 -0.01
CA PHE A 57 -9.34 -4.32 0.26
C PHE A 57 -9.50 -4.00 1.74
N GLU A 58 -10.51 -4.56 2.42
CA GLU A 58 -10.68 -4.36 3.87
C GLU A 58 -9.52 -4.96 4.68
N ASP A 59 -9.05 -6.14 4.32
CA ASP A 59 -7.89 -6.77 4.97
C ASP A 59 -6.62 -5.94 4.78
N ALA A 60 -6.39 -5.44 3.56
CA ALA A 60 -5.29 -4.53 3.25
C ALA A 60 -5.38 -3.23 4.07
N GLU A 61 -6.58 -2.67 4.21
CA GLU A 61 -6.82 -1.49 5.03
C GLU A 61 -6.56 -1.75 6.52
N ARG A 62 -7.07 -2.86 7.07
CA ARG A 62 -6.82 -3.29 8.45
C ARG A 62 -5.33 -3.48 8.70
N PHE A 63 -4.62 -4.09 7.76
CA PHE A 63 -3.18 -4.28 7.84
C PHE A 63 -2.45 -2.93 7.96
N ILE A 64 -2.70 -1.97 7.05
CA ILE A 64 -2.05 -0.66 7.07
C ILE A 64 -2.33 0.08 8.39
N LYS A 65 -3.58 0.04 8.87
CA LYS A 65 -3.97 0.64 10.15
C LYS A 65 -3.22 0.00 11.32
N GLY A 66 -3.05 -1.31 11.30
CA GLY A 66 -2.40 -2.11 12.35
C GLY A 66 -0.87 -1.97 12.43
N VAL A 67 -0.20 -1.49 11.40
CA VAL A 67 1.27 -1.32 11.40
C VAL A 67 1.73 -0.43 12.56
N LYS A 68 2.68 -0.87 13.39
CA LYS A 68 3.30 -0.06 14.44
C LYS A 68 4.73 0.31 14.02
N GLY A 69 5.11 1.58 14.10
CA GLY A 69 6.47 2.05 13.75
C GLY A 69 6.81 2.08 12.25
N GLY A 70 6.00 1.45 11.39
CA GLY A 70 6.24 1.35 9.94
C GLY A 70 6.70 -0.05 9.53
N ILE A 71 6.85 -0.26 8.22
CA ILE A 71 7.36 -1.48 7.62
C ILE A 71 8.62 -1.14 6.81
N ARG A 72 9.64 -1.98 6.92
CA ARG A 72 10.89 -1.87 6.17
C ARG A 72 10.87 -2.81 4.96
N SER A 73 11.40 -2.36 3.83
CA SER A 73 11.61 -3.22 2.65
C SER A 73 12.70 -4.28 2.86
N PRO A 74 12.66 -5.40 2.11
CA PRO A 74 11.58 -5.80 1.22
C PRO A 74 10.43 -6.45 2.01
N GLU A 75 9.19 -6.13 1.65
CA GLU A 75 8.02 -6.79 2.22
C GLU A 75 6.94 -6.97 1.15
N ARG A 76 6.27 -8.12 1.15
CA ARG A 76 5.10 -8.39 0.31
C ARG A 76 4.00 -9.02 1.15
N LYS A 77 2.81 -8.41 1.12
CA LYS A 77 1.58 -8.98 1.69
C LYS A 77 0.56 -9.18 0.59
N THR A 78 -0.03 -10.36 0.57
CA THR A 78 -1.09 -10.75 -0.36
C THR A 78 -2.36 -11.03 0.44
N PHE A 79 -3.44 -10.36 0.05
CA PHE A 79 -4.77 -10.57 0.58
C PHE A 79 -5.59 -11.23 -0.53
N GLN A 80 -5.96 -12.49 -0.33
CA GLN A 80 -6.67 -13.31 -1.31
C GLN A 80 -7.64 -14.24 -0.59
N ASP A 81 -8.79 -14.55 -1.21
CA ASP A 81 -9.60 -15.66 -0.72
C ASP A 81 -8.89 -16.98 -1.05
N ARG A 82 -8.85 -17.91 -0.10
CA ARG A 82 -8.26 -19.24 -0.29
C ARG A 82 -9.02 -20.05 -1.36
N LYS A 83 -10.31 -19.75 -1.57
CA LYS A 83 -11.18 -20.40 -2.54
C LYS A 83 -11.00 -19.85 -3.95
N THR A 84 -10.88 -18.53 -4.11
CA THR A 84 -10.59 -17.86 -5.39
C THR A 84 -9.14 -17.39 -5.40
N LYS A 85 -8.22 -18.31 -5.72
CA LYS A 85 -6.77 -18.10 -5.55
C LYS A 85 -6.17 -17.02 -6.46
N ASP A 86 -6.91 -16.56 -7.46
CA ASP A 86 -6.45 -15.57 -8.44
C ASP A 86 -6.86 -14.13 -8.08
N VAL A 87 -8.05 -13.94 -7.50
CA VAL A 87 -8.58 -12.64 -7.08
C VAL A 87 -7.92 -12.17 -5.79
N ARG A 88 -7.07 -11.15 -5.91
CA ARG A 88 -6.26 -10.66 -4.79
C ARG A 88 -5.99 -9.16 -4.82
N VAL A 89 -5.58 -8.66 -3.66
CA VAL A 89 -4.95 -7.35 -3.47
C VAL A 89 -3.57 -7.56 -2.84
N ASP A 90 -2.54 -7.01 -3.44
CA ASP A 90 -1.15 -7.08 -2.99
C ASP A 90 -0.66 -5.72 -2.49
N ILE A 91 0.14 -5.74 -1.43
CA ILE A 91 0.96 -4.62 -0.96
C ILE A 91 2.42 -5.02 -1.07
N GLU A 92 3.20 -4.25 -1.82
CA GLU A 92 4.62 -4.51 -2.03
C GLU A 92 5.44 -3.30 -1.62
N VAL A 93 6.34 -3.46 -0.64
CA VAL A 93 7.31 -2.45 -0.23
C VAL A 93 8.67 -2.85 -0.80
N TRP A 94 9.05 -2.24 -1.91
CA TRP A 94 10.27 -2.59 -2.65
C TRP A 94 11.54 -1.96 -2.05
N SER A 95 11.44 -0.76 -1.45
CA SER A 95 12.60 -0.02 -0.93
C SER A 95 12.21 0.95 0.17
N GLY A 96 13.08 1.09 1.16
CA GLY A 96 12.95 2.05 2.26
C GLY A 96 11.93 1.60 3.31
N PHE A 97 11.09 2.55 3.71
CA PHE A 97 10.05 2.40 4.74
C PHE A 97 8.69 2.85 4.23
N ALA A 98 7.63 2.20 4.71
CA ALA A 98 6.24 2.54 4.45
C ALA A 98 5.38 2.46 5.73
N PHE A 99 4.19 3.04 5.66
CA PHE A 99 3.17 3.06 6.70
C PHE A 99 3.61 3.65 8.06
N VAL A 100 4.45 4.69 8.02
CA VAL A 100 4.83 5.43 9.24
C VAL A 100 3.70 6.34 9.72
N ALA A 101 3.68 6.64 11.02
CA ALA A 101 2.80 7.67 11.57
C ALA A 101 3.24 9.06 11.10
N ILE A 102 2.28 9.98 10.91
CA ILE A 102 2.59 11.36 10.50
C ILE A 102 3.46 12.06 11.56
N THR A 103 3.18 11.84 12.84
CA THR A 103 3.98 12.39 13.95
C THR A 103 5.44 11.94 13.87
N PHE A 104 5.69 10.66 13.59
CA PHE A 104 7.05 10.15 13.39
C PHE A 104 7.75 10.81 12.20
N LEU A 105 7.03 10.99 11.09
CA LEU A 105 7.59 11.68 9.92
C LEU A 105 7.98 13.12 10.25
N ILE A 106 7.11 13.86 10.95
CA ILE A 106 7.39 15.25 11.36
C ILE A 106 8.62 15.31 12.27
N LEU A 107 8.74 14.41 13.26
CA LEU A 107 9.90 14.36 14.15
C LEU A 107 11.20 14.11 13.40
N VAL A 108 11.20 13.20 12.42
CA VAL A 108 12.37 12.94 11.57
C VAL A 108 12.74 14.15 10.73
N LEU A 109 11.76 14.87 10.19
CA LEU A 109 12.00 16.07 9.39
C LEU A 109 12.55 17.21 10.24
N LEU A 110 12.01 17.43 11.44
CA LEU A 110 12.50 18.44 12.39
C LEU A 110 13.93 18.12 12.83
N TRP A 111 14.25 16.85 13.11
CA TRP A 111 15.60 16.45 13.50
C TRP A 111 16.64 16.69 12.39
N LYS A 112 16.27 16.53 11.11
CA LYS A 112 17.16 16.85 9.98
C LYS A 112 17.43 18.35 9.80
N MET A 113 16.63 19.23 10.41
CA MET A 113 16.76 20.69 10.31
C MET A 113 17.58 21.31 11.44
N LEU A 114 17.99 20.52 12.43
CA LEU A 114 18.90 20.87 13.52
C LEU A 114 20.32 20.43 13.16
#